data_AF-A0A3N5RDV2-F1
#
_entry.id   AF-A0A3N5RDV2-F1
#
_cell.length_a   1.000
_cell.length_b   1.000
_cell.length_c   1.000
_cell.angle_alpha   90.00
_cell.angle_beta   90.00
_cell.angle_gamma   90.00
#
_symmetry.space_group_name_H-M   'P 1'
#
loop_
_entity.id
_entity.type
_entity.pdbx_description
1 polymer ?
#
loop_
_entity_poly.entity_id
_entity_poly.type
_entity_poly.pdbx_seq_one_letter_code
_entity_poly.pdbx_strand_id
1 'polypeptide(L)'
;MLPIELLRVNISSKINHVKPVFCNYENELSLPSKIIKMYEEMAEKKVSKTIVDESISKIEDKHTDYKFIRGICHLLEQRCVYSSYVLPNATITDNGNDNTINAVYLRRDIFEESSRSGYPVTEIERNNILQKTALKNNLTIEELELAMWNDLDKNKYLKNFDSLTSLQLVAWYNISILQTLLLNCVKLEFSVYGGYNWKKILHKIKQLGLMYFLHGEINPKSTTDNQTKNQNILFGNDNDKKIICTVDGPLSILRLTDRYGLAIAKLISLIIFTESWSINATILRKSVSGTKKTYNFRLSNGDENRPIFDASEITLNSHSQSETSSNIGLSFDNTNDIFDSNVEKKFMDKFHTFSTNWKLSREPDPLILSDGKAFIPDFLFEKCGVKVYFEIVGFWTRDYLKRKLEKIKDLSTNIVIAPDTDLLIAANMDNYISENGEKIGIDSIFSKFIAKKQLIFYKKDEIPFGPIIKYLKEIDSKIIDDITVKFQDTITGEIERILEDNQHKVVFLKQIAEKYDIPIGSVLKTVRDLQTNNERSKEVITNGLNNFILVDNYMVSIDKINKLLPELDKINKFQDALNFLIKNGIPEECITLLIPKIGFEIIWNGIDSNNASIQRQVKKQS
;
A
#
# COMPACT_ATOMS: atom_id res chain seq x y z
N MET A 1 9.91 -4.68 20.70
CA MET A 1 10.57 -5.90 20.17
C MET A 1 11.94 -6.06 20.81
N LEU A 2 12.39 -7.30 20.99
CA LEU A 2 13.71 -7.60 21.56
C LEU A 2 14.75 -7.86 20.45
N PRO A 3 16.04 -7.56 20.69
CA PRO A 3 17.15 -8.07 19.90
C PRO A 3 17.15 -9.61 19.84
N ILE A 4 17.52 -10.18 18.69
CA ILE A 4 17.51 -11.64 18.48
C ILE A 4 18.42 -12.40 19.45
N GLU A 5 19.47 -11.74 19.95
CA GLU A 5 20.42 -12.29 20.92
C GLU A 5 19.78 -12.53 22.30
N LEU A 6 18.78 -11.72 22.64
CA LEU A 6 18.02 -11.78 23.89
C LEU A 6 16.82 -12.74 23.79
N LEU A 7 16.59 -13.37 22.64
CA LEU A 7 15.52 -14.34 22.45
C LEU A 7 15.76 -15.60 23.31
N ARG A 8 14.85 -15.86 24.25
CA ARG A 8 14.81 -17.07 25.09
C ARG A 8 13.84 -18.09 24.51
N VAL A 9 14.35 -19.26 24.14
CA VAL A 9 13.57 -20.35 23.55
C VAL A 9 14.01 -21.70 24.08
N ASN A 10 13.04 -22.58 24.32
CA ASN A 10 13.26 -24.00 24.57
C ASN A 10 13.03 -24.77 23.26
N ILE A 11 13.99 -25.62 22.90
CA ILE A 11 13.96 -26.41 21.66
C ILE A 11 13.79 -27.88 22.02
N SER A 12 12.71 -28.50 21.56
CA SER A 12 12.51 -29.94 21.66
C SER A 12 12.90 -30.59 20.33
N SER A 13 14.12 -31.14 20.27
CA SER A 13 14.65 -31.76 19.05
C SER A 13 13.93 -33.06 18.66
N LYS A 14 13.26 -33.75 19.60
CA LYS A 14 12.50 -34.98 19.31
C LYS A 14 11.23 -34.72 18.52
N ILE A 15 10.57 -33.58 18.78
CA ILE A 15 9.27 -33.23 18.20
C ILE A 15 9.44 -32.09 17.16
N ASN A 16 10.68 -31.65 16.92
CA ASN A 16 11.00 -30.46 16.11
C ASN A 16 10.15 -29.24 16.50
N HIS A 17 10.00 -28.98 17.80
CA HIS A 17 9.20 -27.86 18.30
C HIS A 17 10.07 -26.79 18.96
N VAL A 18 9.72 -25.53 18.77
CA VAL A 18 10.34 -24.39 19.46
C VAL A 18 9.28 -23.65 20.26
N LYS A 19 9.57 -23.36 21.54
CA LYS A 19 8.68 -22.63 22.43
C LYS A 19 9.44 -21.45 23.06
N PRO A 20 8.96 -20.19 22.93
CA PRO A 20 9.49 -19.08 23.71
C PRO A 20 9.39 -19.34 25.19
N VAL A 21 10.39 -18.88 25.95
CA VAL A 21 10.31 -18.86 27.41
C VAL A 21 9.65 -17.54 27.80
N PHE A 22 8.32 -17.59 27.92
CA PHE A 22 7.52 -16.46 28.41
C PHE A 22 7.76 -16.24 29.91
N CYS A 23 7.57 -15.00 30.34
CA CYS A 23 7.57 -14.64 31.76
C CYS A 23 6.20 -14.94 32.37
N ASN A 24 6.18 -15.64 33.50
CA ASN A 24 4.95 -15.97 34.23
C ASN A 24 4.65 -14.90 35.29
N TYR A 25 3.51 -14.24 35.18
CA TYR A 25 3.10 -13.18 36.10
C TYR A 25 2.82 -13.67 37.53
N GLU A 26 2.53 -14.95 37.76
CA GLU A 26 2.19 -15.42 39.10
C GLU A 26 3.41 -15.46 40.05
N ASN A 27 4.60 -15.77 39.51
CA ASN A 27 5.80 -16.02 40.32
C ASN A 27 6.94 -15.03 40.06
N GLU A 28 6.92 -14.32 38.92
CA GLU A 28 8.09 -13.57 38.44
C GLU A 28 7.91 -12.03 38.47
N LEU A 29 6.87 -11.48 39.10
CA LEU A 29 6.61 -10.02 39.13
C LEU A 29 7.55 -9.21 40.04
N SER A 30 8.21 -9.86 41.01
CA SER A 30 9.03 -9.17 42.00
C SER A 30 10.27 -8.50 41.38
N LEU A 31 10.89 -9.13 40.39
CA LEU A 31 12.08 -8.60 39.70
C LEU A 31 11.73 -7.44 38.75
N PRO A 32 10.74 -7.55 37.84
CA PRO A 32 10.22 -6.43 37.05
C PRO A 32 9.90 -5.21 37.91
N SER A 33 9.20 -5.38 39.04
CA SER A 33 8.85 -4.28 39.94
C SER A 33 10.09 -3.57 40.52
N LYS A 34 11.11 -4.32 40.93
CA LYS A 34 12.37 -3.74 41.43
C LYS A 34 13.12 -2.94 40.35
N ILE A 35 13.17 -3.45 39.13
CA ILE A 35 13.85 -2.78 38.01
C ILE A 35 13.10 -1.50 37.63
N ILE A 36 11.77 -1.51 37.58
CA ILE A 36 10.96 -0.31 37.30
C ILE A 36 11.27 0.78 38.35
N LYS A 37 11.20 0.45 39.64
CA LYS A 37 11.52 1.40 40.72
C LYS A 37 12.92 1.98 40.60
N MET A 38 13.90 1.15 40.22
CA MET A 38 15.26 1.62 39.96
C MET A 38 15.29 2.69 38.85
N TYR A 39 14.57 2.47 37.74
CA TYR A 39 14.47 3.46 36.66
C TYR A 39 13.74 4.74 37.08
N GLU A 40 12.69 4.64 37.89
CA GLU A 40 11.97 5.79 38.47
C GLU A 40 12.91 6.64 39.34
N GLU A 41 13.63 6.02 40.28
CA GLU A 41 14.60 6.71 41.14
C GLU A 41 15.75 7.35 40.34
N MET A 42 16.23 6.68 39.29
CA MET A 42 17.28 7.20 38.41
C MET A 42 16.81 8.39 37.58
N ALA A 43 15.55 8.38 37.13
CA ALA A 43 14.95 9.49 36.40
C ALA A 43 14.71 10.71 37.30
N GLU A 44 14.25 10.51 38.54
CA GLU A 44 14.11 11.57 39.54
C GLU A 44 15.46 12.24 39.84
N LYS A 45 16.52 11.46 39.96
CA LYS A 45 17.89 11.94 40.21
C LYS A 45 18.59 12.47 38.96
N LYS A 46 17.98 12.35 37.78
CA LYS A 46 18.55 12.72 36.47
C LYS A 46 19.97 12.20 36.27
N VAL A 47 20.19 10.92 36.54
CA VAL A 47 21.54 10.31 36.44
C VAL A 47 22.00 10.22 34.99
N SER A 48 23.32 10.15 34.79
CA SER A 48 23.90 9.92 33.45
C SER A 48 23.62 8.51 32.97
N LYS A 49 23.57 8.31 31.64
CA LYS A 49 23.36 6.98 31.05
C LYS A 49 24.43 5.97 31.47
N THR A 50 25.66 6.41 31.70
CA THR A 50 26.73 5.54 32.24
C THR A 50 26.33 4.92 33.59
N ILE A 51 25.73 5.71 34.50
CA ILE A 51 25.28 5.22 35.80
C ILE A 51 24.10 4.26 35.64
N VAL A 52 23.22 4.51 34.66
CA VAL A 52 22.12 3.58 34.31
C VAL A 52 22.70 2.24 33.85
N ASP A 53 23.64 2.25 32.90
CA ASP A 53 24.29 1.05 32.36
C ASP A 53 25.03 0.26 33.47
N GLU A 54 25.74 0.95 34.36
CA GLU A 54 26.39 0.33 35.52
C GLU A 54 25.40 -0.31 36.50
N SER A 55 24.25 0.34 36.73
CA SER A 55 23.21 -0.17 37.62
C SER A 55 22.54 -1.41 37.03
N ILE A 56 22.33 -1.44 35.70
CA ILE A 56 21.85 -2.63 34.98
C ILE A 56 22.85 -3.78 35.10
N SER A 57 24.15 -3.51 34.89
CA SER A 57 25.21 -4.53 35.01
C SER A 57 25.24 -5.16 36.42
N LYS A 58 25.11 -4.34 37.47
CA LYS A 58 25.08 -4.83 38.86
C LYS A 58 23.89 -5.74 39.17
N ILE A 59 22.76 -5.55 38.48
CA ILE A 59 21.60 -6.45 38.60
C ILE A 59 21.86 -7.73 37.80
N GLU A 60 22.41 -7.61 36.60
CA GLU A 60 22.76 -8.75 35.77
C GLU A 60 23.70 -9.74 36.49
N ASP A 61 24.73 -9.23 37.16
CA ASP A 61 25.71 -10.06 37.90
C ASP A 61 25.09 -10.90 39.03
N LYS A 62 23.94 -10.48 39.55
CA LYS A 62 23.24 -11.15 40.68
C LYS A 62 22.30 -12.26 40.24
N HIS A 63 22.03 -12.40 38.94
CA HIS A 63 20.99 -13.27 38.42
C HIS A 63 21.51 -14.15 37.28
N THR A 64 21.08 -15.41 37.26
CA THR A 64 21.55 -16.40 36.28
C THR A 64 20.98 -16.18 34.88
N ASP A 65 19.77 -15.64 34.76
CA ASP A 65 19.12 -15.38 33.46
C ASP A 65 19.35 -13.94 32.99
N TYR A 66 20.59 -13.68 32.54
CA TYR A 66 20.98 -12.38 32.01
C TYR A 66 20.15 -11.94 30.79
N LYS A 67 19.66 -12.89 29.97
CA LYS A 67 18.86 -12.58 28.78
C LYS A 67 17.51 -11.98 29.14
N PHE A 68 16.88 -12.49 30.21
CA PHE A 68 15.64 -11.95 30.71
C PHE A 68 15.81 -10.52 31.20
N ILE A 69 16.84 -10.26 32.02
CA ILE A 69 17.12 -8.93 32.59
C ILE A 69 17.45 -7.93 31.50
N ARG A 70 18.41 -8.24 30.62
CA ARG A 70 18.74 -7.39 29.48
C ARG A 70 17.52 -7.14 28.60
N GLY A 71 16.66 -8.14 28.44
CA GLY A 71 15.42 -8.01 27.67
C GLY A 71 14.46 -7.01 28.29
N ILE A 72 14.22 -7.09 29.60
CA ILE A 72 13.38 -6.13 30.32
C ILE A 72 14.00 -4.73 30.31
N CYS A 73 15.28 -4.59 30.66
CA CYS A 73 15.95 -3.29 30.66
C CYS A 73 15.93 -2.66 29.27
N HIS A 74 16.11 -3.45 28.20
CA HIS A 74 15.99 -2.96 26.83
C HIS A 74 14.60 -2.38 26.51
N LEU A 75 13.53 -2.98 27.04
CA LEU A 75 12.17 -2.46 26.87
C LEU A 75 11.95 -1.17 27.67
N LEU A 76 12.45 -1.10 28.91
CA LEU A 76 12.37 0.11 29.73
C LEU A 76 13.19 1.26 29.15
N GLU A 77 14.35 0.97 28.57
CA GLU A 77 15.21 1.93 27.89
C GLU A 77 14.49 2.62 26.72
N GLN A 78 13.60 1.92 26.00
CA GLN A 78 12.78 2.51 24.93
C GLN A 78 11.77 3.55 25.43
N ARG A 79 11.52 3.59 26.75
CA ARG A 79 10.63 4.54 27.43
C ARG A 79 11.38 5.64 28.19
N CYS A 80 12.71 5.65 28.06
CA CYS A 80 13.57 6.67 28.61
C CYS A 80 13.78 7.80 27.60
N VAL A 81 13.64 9.04 28.06
CA VAL A 81 14.00 10.23 27.28
C VAL A 81 15.30 10.79 27.86
N TYR A 82 16.35 10.75 27.04
CA TYR A 82 17.65 11.32 27.41
C TYR A 82 17.79 12.73 26.85
N SER A 83 18.38 13.62 27.62
CA SER A 83 18.76 14.96 27.16
C SER A 83 20.22 15.24 27.46
N SER A 84 20.84 16.00 26.56
CA SER A 84 22.11 16.65 26.82
C SER A 84 21.95 17.67 27.97
N TYR A 85 23.00 17.84 28.76
CA TYR A 85 23.05 18.81 29.84
C TYR A 85 22.86 20.24 29.28
N VAL A 86 21.95 21.01 29.89
CA VAL A 86 21.71 22.41 29.53
C VAL A 86 22.60 23.28 30.41
N LEU A 87 23.54 24.00 29.78
CA LEU A 87 24.41 24.94 30.47
C LEU A 87 23.56 26.14 30.97
N PRO A 88 23.75 26.60 32.23
CA PRO A 88 22.98 27.70 32.80
C PRO A 88 23.02 29.01 32.01
N ASN A 89 24.12 29.24 31.26
CA ASN A 89 24.40 30.51 30.57
C ASN A 89 24.28 30.44 29.04
N ALA A 90 23.73 29.36 28.48
CA ALA A 90 23.50 29.23 27.04
C ALA A 90 22.00 29.21 26.73
N THR A 91 21.51 30.26 26.06
CA THR A 91 20.13 30.34 25.57
C THR A 91 19.90 29.28 24.47
N ILE A 92 19.12 28.26 24.79
CA ILE A 92 18.67 27.24 23.84
C ILE A 92 17.43 27.76 23.13
N THR A 93 17.51 28.00 21.81
CA THR A 93 16.33 28.11 20.94
C THR A 93 16.40 26.98 19.91
N ASP A 94 15.32 26.22 19.78
CA ASP A 94 15.23 25.04 18.88
C ASP A 94 15.15 25.40 17.39
N ASN A 95 15.38 26.65 17.02
CA ASN A 95 15.33 27.12 15.64
C ASN A 95 16.74 27.45 15.13
N GLY A 96 17.47 26.43 14.66
CA GLY A 96 18.44 26.47 13.55
C GLY A 96 19.51 27.57 13.45
N ASN A 97 19.65 28.48 14.41
CA ASN A 97 20.58 29.61 14.39
C ASN A 97 21.75 29.35 15.33
N ASP A 98 22.85 28.86 14.75
CA ASP A 98 24.30 29.12 14.94
C ASP A 98 24.89 29.65 16.27
N ASN A 99 24.21 29.54 17.43
CA ASN A 99 24.80 29.84 18.74
C ASN A 99 24.66 28.68 19.74
N THR A 100 24.46 27.45 19.27
CA THR A 100 24.57 26.26 20.10
C THR A 100 26.04 25.91 20.32
N ILE A 101 26.47 25.91 21.58
CA ILE A 101 27.79 25.37 21.98
C ILE A 101 27.86 23.91 21.54
N ASN A 102 28.56 23.66 20.43
CA ASN A 102 28.72 22.33 19.88
C ASN A 102 29.92 21.65 20.53
N ALA A 103 29.70 20.49 21.15
CA ALA A 103 30.74 19.66 21.75
C ALA A 103 31.92 19.36 20.80
N VAL A 104 31.66 19.25 19.49
CA VAL A 104 32.70 19.09 18.46
C VAL A 104 33.57 20.35 18.33
N TYR A 105 32.96 21.53 18.34
CA TYR A 105 33.71 22.80 18.27
C TYR A 105 34.53 23.04 19.54
N LEU A 106 33.96 22.75 20.72
CA LEU A 106 34.70 22.83 21.98
C LEU A 106 35.93 21.91 22.00
N ARG A 107 35.77 20.64 21.58
CA ARG A 107 36.92 19.71 21.47
C ARG A 107 37.97 20.21 20.49
N ARG A 108 37.55 20.70 19.32
CA ARG A 108 38.47 21.25 18.32
C ARG A 108 39.27 22.41 18.89
N ASP A 109 38.60 23.36 19.54
CA ASP A 109 39.24 24.52 20.15
C ASP A 109 40.24 24.12 21.25
N ILE A 110 39.86 23.19 22.14
CA ILE A 110 40.75 22.68 23.20
C ILE A 110 41.99 22.00 22.58
N PHE A 111 41.79 21.16 21.55
CA PHE A 111 42.89 20.45 20.91
C PHE A 111 43.78 21.38 20.08
N GLU A 112 43.24 22.45 19.49
CA GLU A 112 44.04 23.48 18.82
C GLU A 112 44.87 24.28 19.83
N GLU A 113 44.28 24.70 20.95
CA GLU A 113 45.00 25.40 22.02
C GLU A 113 46.07 24.52 22.68
N SER A 114 45.80 23.21 22.80
CA SER A 114 46.81 22.23 23.22
C SER A 114 47.91 22.06 22.16
N SER A 115 47.59 22.06 20.86
CA SER A 115 48.62 22.01 19.82
C SER A 115 49.52 23.25 19.82
N ARG A 116 48.99 24.42 20.19
CA ARG A 116 49.74 25.68 20.29
C ARG A 116 50.59 25.76 21.56
N SER A 117 50.04 25.31 22.68
CA SER A 117 50.68 25.41 24.01
C SER A 117 51.56 24.20 24.37
N GLY A 118 51.48 23.11 23.59
CA GLY A 118 52.07 21.81 23.89
C GLY A 118 51.07 20.84 24.52
N TYR A 119 51.32 19.53 24.37
CA TYR A 119 50.50 18.49 25.00
C TYR A 119 50.68 18.58 26.52
N PRO A 120 49.61 18.79 27.32
CA PRO A 120 49.74 18.95 28.76
C PRO A 120 50.15 17.62 29.40
N VAL A 121 51.26 17.63 30.14
CA VAL A 121 51.74 16.47 30.91
C VAL A 121 51.44 16.64 32.40
N THR A 122 51.21 17.88 32.85
CA THR A 122 50.83 18.21 34.23
C THR A 122 49.41 18.77 34.33
N GLU A 123 48.77 18.65 35.50
CA GLU A 123 47.44 19.25 35.75
C GLU A 123 47.45 20.77 35.60
N ILE A 124 48.57 21.42 35.93
CA ILE A 124 48.73 22.88 35.80
C ILE A 124 48.68 23.29 34.33
N GLU A 125 49.42 22.59 33.46
CA GLU A 125 49.40 22.82 32.01
C GLU A 125 48.01 22.55 31.42
N ARG A 126 47.34 21.47 31.86
CA ARG A 126 45.98 21.13 31.45
C ARG A 126 44.99 22.23 31.82
N ASN A 127 45.01 22.69 33.07
CA ASN A 127 44.09 23.72 33.56
C ASN A 127 44.33 25.06 32.85
N ASN A 128 45.59 25.40 32.53
CA ASN A 128 45.89 26.60 31.74
C ASN A 128 45.27 26.55 30.33
N ILE A 129 45.32 25.41 29.64
CA ILE A 129 44.71 25.22 28.31
C ILE A 129 43.18 25.29 28.40
N LEU A 130 42.59 24.60 29.37
CA LEU A 130 41.15 24.62 29.58
C LEU A 130 40.65 26.01 29.97
N GLN A 131 41.36 26.74 30.83
CA GLN A 131 41.00 28.10 31.22
C GLN A 131 40.99 29.06 30.04
N LYS A 132 42.00 29.00 29.15
CA LYS A 132 42.03 29.81 27.93
C LYS A 132 40.83 29.53 27.03
N THR A 133 40.49 28.24 26.87
CA THR A 133 39.38 27.82 26.01
C THR A 133 38.01 28.12 26.64
N ALA A 134 37.90 28.00 27.96
CA ALA A 134 36.71 28.31 28.72
C ALA A 134 36.40 29.81 28.67
N LEU A 135 37.41 30.66 28.85
CA LEU A 135 37.30 32.12 28.69
C LEU A 135 36.85 32.51 27.27
N LYS A 136 37.42 31.87 26.23
CA LYS A 136 37.04 32.13 24.83
C LYS A 136 35.56 31.82 24.56
N ASN A 137 35.00 30.83 25.24
CA ASN A 137 33.63 30.34 25.03
C ASN A 137 32.63 30.82 26.11
N ASN A 138 33.03 31.74 27.00
CA ASN A 138 32.23 32.23 28.14
C ASN A 138 31.71 31.10 29.07
N LEU A 139 32.53 30.07 29.28
CA LEU A 139 32.24 28.95 30.17
C LEU A 139 33.22 28.93 31.34
N THR A 140 32.83 28.26 32.43
CA THR A 140 33.77 27.78 33.44
C THR A 140 34.50 26.53 32.96
N ILE A 141 35.61 26.15 33.60
CA ILE A 141 36.35 24.92 33.26
C ILE A 141 35.45 23.69 33.43
N GLU A 142 34.67 23.65 34.51
CA GLU A 142 33.74 22.56 34.82
C GLU A 142 32.63 22.44 33.77
N GLU A 143 32.04 23.58 33.40
CA GLU A 143 31.05 23.64 32.32
C GLU A 143 31.63 23.23 30.97
N LEU A 144 32.86 23.64 30.65
CA LEU A 144 33.55 23.27 29.43
C LEU A 144 33.79 21.75 29.37
N GLU A 145 34.26 21.15 30.47
CA GLU A 145 34.50 19.70 30.56
C GLU A 145 33.22 18.89 30.40
N LEU A 146 32.12 19.33 31.01
CA LEU A 146 30.80 18.71 30.84
C LEU A 146 30.28 18.87 29.41
N ALA A 147 30.40 20.08 28.84
CA ALA A 147 29.92 20.40 27.50
C ALA A 147 30.69 19.68 26.40
N MET A 148 31.99 19.45 26.60
CA MET A 148 32.91 18.84 25.63
C MET A 148 32.46 17.45 25.15
N TRP A 149 31.74 16.71 25.99
CA TRP A 149 31.33 15.34 25.70
C TRP A 149 29.81 15.11 25.75
N ASN A 150 29.04 16.19 25.74
CA ASN A 150 27.58 16.17 25.90
C ASN A 150 26.83 15.60 24.67
N ASP A 151 27.54 15.42 23.55
CA ASP A 151 27.05 14.77 22.34
C ASP A 151 27.14 13.22 22.41
N LEU A 152 27.98 12.67 23.29
CA LEU A 152 28.12 11.23 23.48
C LEU A 152 26.92 10.66 24.24
N ASP A 153 26.32 9.59 23.72
CA ASP A 153 25.13 8.97 24.33
C ASP A 153 25.31 8.59 25.80
N LYS A 154 26.51 8.11 26.18
CA LYS A 154 26.86 7.70 27.56
C LYS A 154 26.80 8.85 28.58
N ASN A 155 26.96 10.08 28.10
CA ASN A 155 27.01 11.28 28.94
C ASN A 155 25.69 12.04 28.96
N LYS A 156 24.70 11.60 28.18
CA LYS A 156 23.34 12.14 28.28
C LYS A 156 22.72 11.73 29.61
N TYR A 157 21.82 12.56 30.11
CA TYR A 157 21.15 12.34 31.39
C TYR A 157 19.71 11.89 31.17
N LEU A 158 19.22 11.02 32.04
CA LEU A 158 17.85 10.54 32.01
C LEU A 158 16.91 11.66 32.44
N LYS A 159 16.26 12.31 31.47
CA LYS A 159 15.37 13.46 31.71
C LYS A 159 13.99 13.02 32.16
N ASN A 160 13.45 12.00 31.51
CA ASN A 160 12.14 11.46 31.81
C ASN A 160 12.14 9.95 31.61
N PHE A 161 11.34 9.25 32.41
CA PHE A 161 11.06 7.84 32.26
C PHE A 161 9.55 7.64 32.31
N ASP A 162 8.98 7.15 31.21
CA ASP A 162 7.57 6.83 31.15
C ASP A 162 7.32 5.47 31.83
N SER A 163 6.97 5.51 33.11
CA SER A 163 6.82 4.31 33.95
C SER A 163 5.65 3.41 33.49
N LEU A 164 5.63 2.19 33.99
CA LEU A 164 4.65 1.16 33.68
C LEU A 164 4.51 0.18 34.85
N THR A 165 3.37 -0.50 34.94
CA THR A 165 3.19 -1.51 35.99
C THR A 165 4.01 -2.76 35.69
N SER A 166 4.38 -3.52 36.72
CA SER A 166 5.11 -4.79 36.56
C SER A 166 4.36 -5.76 35.64
N LEU A 167 3.02 -5.77 35.70
CA LEU A 167 2.19 -6.61 34.86
C LEU A 167 2.22 -6.17 33.39
N GLN A 168 2.13 -4.86 33.13
CA GLN A 168 2.28 -4.30 31.78
C GLN A 168 3.66 -4.62 31.19
N LEU A 169 4.73 -4.58 32.01
CA LEU A 169 6.07 -4.95 31.57
C LEU A 169 6.14 -6.41 31.11
N VAL A 170 5.57 -7.31 31.91
CA VAL A 170 5.57 -8.75 31.61
C VAL A 170 4.76 -9.05 30.35
N ALA A 171 3.58 -8.42 30.20
CA ALA A 171 2.77 -8.54 28.99
C ALA A 171 3.55 -8.06 27.76
N TRP A 172 4.18 -6.88 27.83
CA TRP A 172 4.95 -6.32 26.73
C TRP A 172 6.21 -7.14 26.40
N TYR A 173 6.85 -7.72 27.41
CA TYR A 173 7.95 -8.67 27.25
C TYR A 173 7.51 -9.93 26.49
N ASN A 174 6.36 -10.50 26.87
CA ASN A 174 5.80 -11.69 26.21
C ASN A 174 5.38 -11.42 24.75
N ILE A 175 4.83 -10.24 24.46
CA ILE A 175 4.59 -9.82 23.06
C ILE A 175 5.92 -9.69 22.32
N SER A 176 6.90 -9.01 22.93
CA SER A 176 8.18 -8.73 22.28
C SER A 176 8.98 -10.00 21.99
N ILE A 177 8.94 -11.01 22.87
CA ILE A 177 9.63 -12.29 22.63
C ILE A 177 8.95 -13.09 21.50
N LEU A 178 7.61 -13.05 21.41
CA LEU A 178 6.86 -13.67 20.33
C LEU A 178 7.16 -12.99 18.98
N GLN A 179 7.13 -11.66 18.95
CA GLN A 179 7.51 -10.87 17.77
C GLN A 179 8.94 -11.18 17.33
N THR A 180 9.90 -11.24 18.26
CA THR A 180 11.30 -11.55 17.95
C THR A 180 11.50 -12.99 17.46
N LEU A 181 10.71 -13.96 17.93
CA LEU A 181 10.71 -15.32 17.37
C LEU A 181 10.26 -15.31 15.90
N LEU A 182 9.16 -14.60 15.61
CA LEU A 182 8.49 -14.61 14.31
C LEU A 182 9.17 -13.69 13.28
N LEU A 183 10.02 -12.75 13.74
CA LEU A 183 10.86 -11.89 12.90
C LEU A 183 11.67 -12.69 11.87
N ASN A 184 12.07 -13.92 12.21
CA ASN A 184 12.87 -14.80 11.35
C ASN A 184 12.14 -16.13 11.08
N CYS A 185 10.82 -16.09 10.88
CA CYS A 185 10.09 -17.28 10.44
C CYS A 185 10.33 -17.57 8.95
N VAL A 186 10.21 -18.83 8.56
CA VAL A 186 10.15 -19.29 7.16
C VAL A 186 8.74 -19.11 6.63
N LYS A 187 7.75 -19.38 7.48
CA LYS A 187 6.32 -19.32 7.16
C LYS A 187 5.55 -18.99 8.42
N LEU A 188 4.54 -18.16 8.30
CA LEU A 188 3.56 -17.85 9.35
C LEU A 188 2.17 -18.22 8.84
N GLU A 189 1.45 -19.05 9.57
CA GLU A 189 0.05 -19.35 9.33
C GLU A 189 -0.74 -18.90 10.53
N PHE A 190 -1.89 -18.28 10.31
CA PHE A 190 -2.79 -17.93 11.39
C PHE A 190 -4.24 -18.02 10.96
N SER A 191 -5.10 -18.10 11.96
CA SER A 191 -6.54 -18.02 11.82
C SER A 191 -7.12 -17.14 12.92
N VAL A 192 -8.13 -16.35 12.60
CA VAL A 192 -8.91 -15.60 13.58
C VAL A 192 -10.40 -15.90 13.42
N TYR A 193 -11.17 -15.63 14.47
CA TYR A 193 -12.63 -15.66 14.43
C TYR A 193 -13.20 -14.26 14.16
N GLY A 194 -14.32 -14.23 13.44
CA GLY A 194 -15.07 -13.01 13.14
C GLY A 194 -14.63 -12.29 11.86
N GLY A 195 -15.62 -11.95 11.02
CA GLY A 195 -15.39 -11.29 9.73
C GLY A 195 -14.76 -9.89 9.86
N TYR A 196 -15.10 -9.12 10.90
CA TYR A 196 -14.53 -7.80 11.15
C TYR A 196 -13.02 -7.87 11.45
N ASN A 197 -12.60 -8.78 12.34
CA ASN A 197 -11.20 -9.00 12.67
C ASN A 197 -10.40 -9.46 11.45
N TRP A 198 -10.98 -10.37 10.65
CA TRP A 198 -10.39 -10.78 9.37
C TRP A 198 -10.14 -9.60 8.43
N LYS A 199 -11.15 -8.74 8.23
CA LYS A 199 -11.01 -7.54 7.38
C LYS A 199 -9.91 -6.62 7.91
N LYS A 200 -9.89 -6.34 9.21
CA LYS A 200 -8.87 -5.47 9.85
C LYS A 200 -7.45 -6.02 9.66
N ILE A 201 -7.25 -7.31 9.88
CA ILE A 201 -5.95 -7.96 9.76
C ILE A 201 -5.51 -8.02 8.29
N LEU A 202 -6.42 -8.33 7.37
CA LEU A 202 -6.14 -8.37 5.93
C LEU A 202 -5.76 -6.99 5.39
N HIS A 203 -6.50 -5.95 5.78
CA HIS A 203 -6.17 -4.56 5.47
C HIS A 203 -4.73 -4.24 5.95
N LYS A 204 -4.38 -4.61 7.18
CA LYS A 204 -3.00 -4.43 7.66
C LYS A 204 -1.96 -5.22 6.86
N ILE A 205 -2.27 -6.44 6.44
CA ILE A 205 -1.39 -7.27 5.58
C ILE A 205 -1.11 -6.56 4.25
N LYS A 206 -2.15 -6.00 3.62
CA LYS A 206 -2.06 -5.23 2.37
C LYS A 206 -1.25 -3.95 2.56
N GLN A 207 -1.53 -3.18 3.62
CA GLN A 207 -0.79 -1.98 3.98
C GLN A 207 0.72 -2.24 4.19
N LEU A 208 1.04 -3.37 4.81
CA LEU A 208 2.41 -3.78 5.04
C LEU A 208 3.07 -4.43 3.81
N GLY A 209 2.31 -4.64 2.73
CA GLY A 209 2.75 -5.25 1.49
C GLY A 209 3.20 -6.71 1.63
N LEU A 210 2.67 -7.43 2.63
CA LEU A 210 3.10 -8.79 2.94
C LEU A 210 2.66 -9.80 1.86
N MET A 211 3.46 -10.85 1.66
CA MET A 211 3.13 -11.93 0.74
C MET A 211 2.21 -12.93 1.44
N TYR A 212 0.96 -13.01 1.02
CA TYR A 212 -0.04 -13.82 1.71
C TYR A 212 -0.93 -14.66 0.77
N PHE A 213 -1.53 -15.68 1.36
CA PHE A 213 -2.47 -16.60 0.73
C PHE A 213 -3.60 -16.94 1.71
N LEU A 214 -4.82 -17.03 1.19
CA LEU A 214 -5.99 -17.43 1.95
C LEU A 214 -6.48 -18.79 1.43
N HIS A 215 -6.70 -19.73 2.34
CA HIS A 215 -7.34 -21.00 2.03
C HIS A 215 -8.41 -21.32 3.08
N GLY A 216 -9.54 -21.88 2.62
CA GLY A 216 -10.58 -22.38 3.50
C GLY A 216 -10.26 -23.81 3.91
N GLU A 217 -10.26 -24.08 5.22
CA GLU A 217 -10.28 -25.43 5.74
C GLU A 217 -11.75 -25.84 5.92
N ILE A 218 -12.18 -26.85 5.15
CA ILE A 218 -13.52 -27.45 5.28
C ILE A 218 -13.39 -28.51 6.36
N ASN A 219 -14.10 -28.39 7.47
CA ASN A 219 -14.20 -29.46 8.45
C ASN A 219 -14.81 -30.70 7.77
N PRO A 220 -14.12 -31.85 7.69
CA PRO A 220 -14.64 -33.05 7.01
C PRO A 220 -15.82 -33.73 7.74
N LYS A 221 -16.40 -33.09 8.78
CA LYS A 221 -17.54 -33.61 9.55
C LYS A 221 -18.90 -33.05 9.13
N SER A 222 -18.96 -32.04 8.26
CA SER A 222 -20.22 -31.47 7.75
C SER A 222 -20.54 -31.98 6.34
N THR A 223 -20.51 -33.30 6.15
CA THR A 223 -21.00 -33.95 4.92
C THR A 223 -22.29 -34.69 5.19
N THR A 224 -23.35 -33.94 5.47
CA THR A 224 -24.73 -34.37 5.19
C THR A 224 -25.52 -33.15 4.76
N ASP A 225 -25.91 -33.18 3.48
CA ASP A 225 -27.05 -32.48 2.86
C ASP A 225 -27.02 -30.94 2.80
N ASN A 226 -26.58 -30.39 1.66
CA ASN A 226 -27.50 -29.99 0.60
C ASN A 226 -26.80 -29.21 -0.51
N GLN A 227 -27.00 -29.68 -1.75
CA GLN A 227 -26.74 -28.95 -2.97
C GLN A 227 -27.77 -27.83 -3.09
N THR A 228 -27.41 -26.57 -2.81
CA THR A 228 -27.93 -25.39 -3.53
C THR A 228 -27.30 -24.09 -3.00
N LYS A 229 -26.94 -23.21 -3.94
CA LYS A 229 -26.54 -21.79 -3.80
C LYS A 229 -25.07 -21.49 -3.43
N ASN A 230 -24.23 -21.65 -4.45
CA ASN A 230 -22.96 -20.94 -4.61
C ASN A 230 -23.21 -19.44 -4.82
N GLN A 231 -22.81 -18.60 -3.85
CA GLN A 231 -22.29 -17.22 -4.04
C GLN A 231 -22.05 -16.47 -2.70
N ASN A 232 -22.56 -16.95 -1.56
CA ASN A 232 -22.36 -16.31 -0.23
C ASN A 232 -21.37 -17.05 0.71
N ILE A 233 -20.42 -17.81 0.16
CA ILE A 233 -19.82 -18.96 0.88
C ILE A 233 -18.56 -18.63 1.73
N LEU A 234 -17.95 -17.44 1.62
CA LEU A 234 -16.71 -17.12 2.35
C LEU A 234 -16.88 -16.24 3.60
N PHE A 235 -17.97 -15.46 3.70
CA PHE A 235 -18.20 -14.53 4.82
C PHE A 235 -19.54 -14.77 5.54
N GLY A 236 -20.12 -15.95 5.35
CA GLY A 236 -21.33 -16.38 6.05
C GLY A 236 -21.03 -16.84 7.48
N ASN A 237 -21.99 -16.64 8.38
CA ASN A 237 -21.96 -17.02 9.80
C ASN A 237 -22.08 -18.56 10.02
N ASP A 238 -21.51 -19.38 9.13
CA ASP A 238 -21.48 -20.83 9.34
C ASP A 238 -20.25 -21.21 10.16
N ASN A 239 -20.49 -21.77 11.34
CA ASN A 239 -19.51 -22.17 12.37
C ASN A 239 -18.49 -23.24 11.95
N ASP A 240 -18.53 -23.72 10.69
CA ASP A 240 -17.81 -24.92 10.25
C ASP A 240 -16.66 -24.70 9.26
N LYS A 241 -16.38 -23.46 8.85
CA LYS A 241 -15.28 -23.17 7.90
C LYS A 241 -14.26 -22.23 8.51
N LYS A 242 -13.04 -22.74 8.68
CA LYS A 242 -11.90 -21.99 9.22
C LYS A 242 -11.08 -21.41 8.07
N ILE A 243 -11.05 -20.09 7.94
CA ILE A 243 -10.12 -19.43 7.02
C ILE A 243 -8.73 -19.46 7.64
N ILE A 244 -7.73 -19.85 6.85
CA ILE A 244 -6.33 -19.80 7.24
C ILE A 244 -5.62 -18.85 6.30
N CYS A 245 -4.89 -17.91 6.89
CA CYS A 245 -3.99 -17.02 6.19
C CYS A 245 -2.57 -17.52 6.37
N THR A 246 -1.92 -17.83 5.25
CA THR A 246 -0.50 -18.11 5.17
C THR A 246 0.23 -16.86 4.72
N VAL A 247 1.24 -16.44 5.45
CA VAL A 247 2.19 -15.40 5.10
C VAL A 247 3.56 -16.03 4.89
N ASP A 248 4.17 -15.83 3.72
CA ASP A 248 5.53 -16.27 3.47
C ASP A 248 6.46 -15.49 4.41
N GLY A 249 7.35 -16.18 5.14
CA GLY A 249 8.19 -15.58 6.18
C GLY A 249 9.53 -15.07 5.66
N PRO A 250 10.26 -14.24 6.43
CA PRO A 250 11.47 -13.56 5.96
C PRO A 250 12.64 -14.49 5.64
N LEU A 251 12.71 -15.67 6.26
CA LEU A 251 13.77 -16.64 5.97
C LEU A 251 13.50 -17.50 4.73
N SER A 252 12.32 -17.40 4.12
CA SER A 252 12.09 -17.90 2.75
C SER A 252 12.73 -17.00 1.69
N ILE A 253 13.48 -15.98 2.12
CA ILE A 253 13.86 -14.83 1.32
C ILE A 253 15.32 -14.43 1.65
N LEU A 254 16.12 -13.99 0.66
CA LEU A 254 17.55 -13.67 0.87
C LEU A 254 17.89 -12.18 1.06
N ARG A 255 17.03 -11.25 0.63
CA ARG A 255 17.26 -9.78 0.74
C ARG A 255 16.12 -9.11 1.49
N LEU A 256 16.32 -7.91 2.05
CA LEU A 256 15.27 -7.14 2.76
C LEU A 256 14.57 -7.89 3.91
N THR A 257 15.20 -8.94 4.46
CA THR A 257 14.62 -9.83 5.47
C THR A 257 14.23 -9.08 6.73
N ASP A 258 15.02 -8.10 7.15
CA ASP A 258 14.76 -7.34 8.37
C ASP A 258 13.52 -6.43 8.21
N ARG A 259 13.40 -5.73 7.08
CA ARG A 259 12.22 -4.87 6.80
C ARG A 259 10.94 -5.68 6.71
N TYR A 260 11.01 -6.81 6.01
CA TYR A 260 9.88 -7.71 5.83
C TYR A 260 9.51 -8.44 7.13
N GLY A 261 10.50 -8.84 7.94
CA GLY A 261 10.27 -9.44 9.26
C GLY A 261 9.65 -8.47 10.26
N LEU A 262 10.10 -7.20 10.27
CA LEU A 262 9.49 -6.16 11.10
C LEU A 262 8.02 -5.91 10.69
N ALA A 263 7.70 -6.00 9.40
CA ALA A 263 6.33 -5.93 8.93
C ALA A 263 5.48 -7.10 9.47
N ILE A 264 5.97 -8.34 9.41
CA ILE A 264 5.28 -9.50 10.00
C ILE A 264 5.09 -9.33 11.51
N ALA A 265 6.10 -8.84 12.23
CA ALA A 265 6.00 -8.64 13.68
C ALA A 265 4.89 -7.65 14.09
N LYS A 266 4.61 -6.63 13.27
CA LYS A 266 3.50 -5.69 13.47
C LYS A 266 2.12 -6.35 13.38
N LEU A 267 2.00 -7.47 12.67
CA LEU A 267 0.74 -8.21 12.52
C LEU A 267 0.34 -8.95 13.80
N ILE A 268 1.32 -9.38 14.59
CA ILE A 268 1.10 -10.31 15.71
C ILE A 268 0.17 -9.72 16.76
N SER A 269 0.35 -8.43 17.10
CA SER A 269 -0.52 -7.76 18.06
C SER A 269 -1.98 -7.71 17.58
N LEU A 270 -2.23 -7.52 16.29
CA LEU A 270 -3.60 -7.54 15.75
C LEU A 270 -4.25 -8.92 15.81
N ILE A 271 -3.46 -9.99 15.78
CA ILE A 271 -3.97 -11.37 15.85
C ILE A 271 -4.27 -11.75 17.30
N ILE A 272 -3.32 -11.54 18.22
CA ILE A 272 -3.40 -12.06 19.60
C ILE A 272 -4.45 -11.36 20.47
N PHE A 273 -4.88 -10.15 20.10
CA PHE A 273 -5.94 -9.40 20.80
C PHE A 273 -7.35 -9.69 20.26
N THR A 274 -7.50 -10.71 19.41
CA THR A 274 -8.83 -11.20 19.00
C THR A 274 -9.36 -12.25 19.97
N GLU A 275 -10.67 -12.46 20.02
CA GLU A 275 -11.30 -13.41 20.96
C GLU A 275 -10.91 -14.87 20.71
N SER A 276 -10.60 -15.24 19.48
CA SER A 276 -10.25 -16.61 19.11
C SER A 276 -9.28 -16.61 17.95
N TRP A 277 -8.07 -17.09 18.21
CA TRP A 277 -6.98 -17.13 17.25
C TRP A 277 -6.09 -18.36 17.40
N SER A 278 -5.40 -18.71 16.32
CA SER A 278 -4.29 -19.65 16.34
C SER A 278 -3.17 -19.17 15.43
N ILE A 279 -1.93 -19.35 15.87
CA ILE A 279 -0.71 -19.02 15.13
C ILE A 279 0.13 -20.29 15.05
N ASN A 280 0.53 -20.65 13.83
CA ASN A 280 1.53 -21.67 13.54
C ASN A 280 2.67 -21.00 12.76
N ALA A 281 3.92 -21.32 13.09
CA ALA A 281 5.05 -20.80 12.34
C ALA A 281 6.13 -21.85 12.17
N THR A 282 6.79 -21.84 11.01
CA THR A 282 8.01 -22.62 10.77
C THR A 282 9.21 -21.73 11.02
N ILE A 283 10.09 -22.12 11.94
CA ILE A 283 11.27 -21.36 12.37
C ILE A 283 12.54 -22.11 11.99
N LEU A 284 13.46 -21.48 11.26
CA LEU A 284 14.75 -22.07 10.94
C LEU A 284 15.79 -21.66 11.99
N ARG A 285 16.39 -22.63 12.68
CA ARG A 285 17.40 -22.37 13.72
C ARG A 285 18.50 -23.44 13.72
N LYS A 286 19.70 -23.08 14.19
CA LYS A 286 20.77 -24.06 14.44
C LYS A 286 20.35 -24.99 15.58
N SER A 287 20.51 -26.30 15.37
CA SER A 287 20.36 -27.32 16.40
C SER A 287 21.53 -27.28 17.39
N VAL A 288 21.44 -28.05 18.47
CA VAL A 288 22.52 -28.25 19.45
C VAL A 288 23.79 -28.78 18.77
N SER A 289 23.64 -29.55 17.69
CA SER A 289 24.74 -30.05 16.86
C SER A 289 25.29 -29.04 15.82
N GLY A 290 24.81 -27.79 15.83
CA GLY A 290 25.26 -26.73 14.91
C GLY A 290 24.60 -26.73 13.52
N THR A 291 23.89 -27.80 13.13
CA THR A 291 23.19 -27.90 11.84
C THR A 291 21.90 -27.07 11.83
N LYS A 292 21.61 -26.32 10.77
CA LYS A 292 20.33 -25.61 10.60
C LYS A 292 19.20 -26.63 10.40
N LYS A 293 18.13 -26.51 11.20
CA LYS A 293 16.92 -27.34 11.13
C LYS A 293 15.68 -26.45 11.27
N THR A 294 14.58 -26.91 10.70
CA THR A 294 13.26 -26.28 10.83
C THR A 294 12.55 -26.81 12.07
N TYR A 295 11.96 -25.90 12.83
CA TYR A 295 11.15 -26.19 14.01
C TYR A 295 9.77 -25.57 13.85
N ASN A 296 8.76 -26.24 14.36
CA ASN A 296 7.40 -25.74 14.39
C ASN A 296 7.17 -24.99 15.71
N PHE A 297 6.49 -23.86 15.60
CA PHE A 297 5.94 -23.10 16.72
C PHE A 297 4.42 -23.09 16.56
N ARG A 298 3.70 -23.38 17.63
CA ARG A 298 2.24 -23.25 17.69
C ARG A 298 1.84 -22.54 18.98
N LEU A 299 0.89 -21.64 18.85
CA LEU A 299 0.25 -20.97 19.98
C LEU A 299 -1.20 -20.67 19.62
N SER A 300 -2.12 -20.95 20.53
CA SER A 300 -3.54 -20.67 20.33
C SER A 300 -4.19 -20.06 21.57
N ASN A 301 -5.35 -19.42 21.37
CA ASN A 301 -6.09 -18.84 22.48
C ASN A 301 -6.53 -19.89 23.52
N GLY A 302 -6.75 -21.15 23.11
CA GLY A 302 -7.23 -22.23 23.98
C GLY A 302 -6.14 -23.00 24.72
N ASP A 303 -4.88 -22.57 24.64
CA ASP A 303 -3.78 -23.27 25.30
C ASP A 303 -3.83 -23.03 26.83
N GLU A 304 -3.81 -24.10 27.63
CA GLU A 304 -3.93 -24.02 29.11
C GLU A 304 -2.88 -23.11 29.78
N ASN A 305 -1.69 -23.00 29.18
CA ASN A 305 -0.57 -22.20 29.66
C ASN A 305 -0.32 -20.97 28.75
N ARG A 306 -1.39 -20.25 28.38
CA ARG A 306 -1.29 -19.04 27.56
C ARG A 306 -0.51 -17.94 28.32
N PRO A 307 0.50 -17.32 27.71
CA PRO A 307 1.19 -16.19 28.33
C PRO A 307 0.28 -14.96 28.37
N ILE A 308 0.46 -14.11 29.37
CA ILE A 308 -0.21 -12.82 29.42
C ILE A 308 0.29 -11.92 28.28
N PHE A 309 -0.65 -11.40 27.50
CA PHE A 309 -0.39 -10.41 26.45
C PHE A 309 -1.09 -9.08 26.72
N ASP A 310 -2.15 -9.08 27.53
CA ASP A 310 -2.81 -7.87 28.00
C ASP A 310 -2.83 -7.83 29.52
N ALA A 311 -2.37 -6.73 30.11
CA ALA A 311 -2.46 -6.52 31.54
C ALA A 311 -3.90 -6.25 32.02
N SER A 312 -4.78 -5.77 31.12
CA SER A 312 -6.17 -5.45 31.44
C SER A 312 -7.03 -6.70 31.75
N GLU A 313 -6.69 -7.84 31.14
CA GLU A 313 -7.37 -9.13 31.33
C GLU A 313 -7.33 -9.59 32.81
N ILE A 314 -6.32 -9.18 33.58
CA ILE A 314 -6.13 -9.61 34.98
C ILE A 314 -6.69 -8.59 35.97
N THR A 315 -6.58 -7.29 35.69
CA THR A 315 -7.15 -6.25 36.55
C THR A 315 -8.68 -6.36 36.63
N LEU A 316 -9.35 -6.70 35.53
CA LEU A 316 -10.82 -6.93 35.48
C LEU A 316 -11.30 -8.09 36.37
N ASN A 317 -10.50 -9.15 36.52
CA ASN A 317 -10.85 -10.31 37.34
C ASN A 317 -10.59 -10.09 38.83
N SER A 318 -9.91 -9.01 39.20
CA SER A 318 -9.47 -8.78 40.58
C SER A 318 -10.30 -7.75 41.34
N HIS A 319 -10.94 -6.76 40.69
CA HIS A 319 -11.81 -5.77 41.35
C HIS A 319 -13.02 -5.37 40.48
N SER A 320 -14.22 -5.57 41.03
CA SER A 320 -15.45 -4.91 40.61
C SER A 320 -15.34 -3.39 40.80
N GLN A 321 -15.62 -2.65 39.71
CA GLN A 321 -15.80 -1.19 39.61
C GLN A 321 -14.68 -0.29 40.13
N SER A 322 -13.90 0.27 39.20
CA SER A 322 -13.68 1.72 39.14
C SER A 322 -13.21 2.12 37.74
N GLU A 323 -14.00 2.98 37.11
CA GLU A 323 -13.65 3.64 35.86
C GLU A 323 -12.48 4.60 36.12
N THR A 324 -11.27 4.11 35.93
CA THR A 324 -10.16 4.95 35.50
C THR A 324 -9.55 4.29 34.28
N SER A 325 -9.95 4.80 33.12
CA SER A 325 -9.36 4.60 31.81
C SER A 325 -7.90 5.05 31.82
N SER A 326 -7.06 4.30 32.52
CA SER A 326 -5.63 4.27 32.27
C SER A 326 -5.46 3.54 30.95
N ASN A 327 -5.54 4.31 29.87
CA ASN A 327 -5.20 3.88 28.52
C ASN A 327 -3.88 3.12 28.58
N ILE A 328 -3.95 1.79 28.49
CA ILE A 328 -2.89 1.01 27.88
C ILE A 328 -2.92 1.44 26.42
N GLY A 329 -2.26 2.59 26.17
CA GLY A 329 -1.96 3.11 24.85
C GLY A 329 -0.87 2.26 24.20
N LEU A 330 -1.09 0.96 24.08
CA LEU A 330 -0.75 0.26 22.84
C LEU A 330 -1.93 0.42 21.88
N SER A 331 -2.48 1.64 21.79
CA SER A 331 -3.27 2.08 20.65
C SER A 331 -2.36 1.92 19.45
N PHE A 332 -2.37 0.73 18.86
CA PHE A 332 -2.20 0.61 17.42
C PHE A 332 -3.21 1.60 16.88
N ASP A 333 -2.70 2.73 16.41
CA ASP A 333 -3.48 3.78 15.80
C ASP A 333 -4.63 3.13 15.05
N ASN A 334 -5.84 3.26 15.59
CA ASN A 334 -7.05 3.18 14.81
C ASN A 334 -7.06 4.46 13.97
N THR A 335 -6.01 4.71 13.18
CA THR A 335 -6.15 5.55 12.03
C THR A 335 -7.14 4.78 11.17
N ASN A 336 -8.36 5.33 11.10
CA ASN A 336 -9.26 5.10 9.98
C ASN A 336 -8.58 5.68 8.72
N ASP A 337 -7.37 5.24 8.40
CA ASP A 337 -6.75 5.50 7.14
C ASP A 337 -7.55 4.70 6.14
N ILE A 338 -8.29 5.42 5.32
CA ILE A 338 -9.20 4.83 4.36
C ILE A 338 -8.40 3.97 3.39
N PHE A 339 -7.10 4.19 3.16
CA PHE A 339 -6.26 3.46 2.19
C PHE A 339 -5.23 2.54 2.86
N ASP A 340 -4.99 1.36 2.27
CA ASP A 340 -3.95 0.44 2.77
C ASP A 340 -2.56 1.06 2.55
N SER A 341 -2.32 1.71 1.40
CA SER A 341 -1.03 2.33 1.09
C SER A 341 -1.13 3.72 0.44
N ASN A 342 -0.06 4.52 0.59
CA ASN A 342 0.09 5.77 -0.16
C ASN A 342 0.10 5.53 -1.69
N VAL A 343 0.50 4.33 -2.13
CA VAL A 343 0.51 3.95 -3.55
C VAL A 343 -0.91 3.86 -4.09
N GLU A 344 -1.80 3.16 -3.38
CA GLU A 344 -3.22 3.04 -3.75
C GLU A 344 -3.93 4.39 -3.76
N LYS A 345 -3.67 5.22 -2.73
CA LYS A 345 -4.24 6.57 -2.66
C LYS A 345 -3.84 7.41 -3.87
N LYS A 346 -2.54 7.50 -4.14
CA LYS A 346 -2.00 8.20 -5.32
C LYS A 346 -2.58 7.64 -6.62
N PHE A 347 -2.75 6.32 -6.71
CA PHE A 347 -3.33 5.69 -7.88
C PHE A 347 -4.79 6.11 -8.08
N MET A 348 -5.62 6.02 -7.03
CA MET A 348 -7.04 6.35 -7.10
C MET A 348 -7.28 7.84 -7.38
N ASP A 349 -6.57 8.73 -6.69
CA ASP A 349 -6.66 10.19 -6.91
C ASP A 349 -6.31 10.55 -8.35
N LYS A 350 -5.25 9.93 -8.88
CA LYS A 350 -4.84 10.10 -10.27
C LYS A 350 -5.86 9.51 -11.23
N PHE A 351 -6.48 8.36 -10.91
CA PHE A 351 -7.51 7.74 -11.75
C PHE A 351 -8.74 8.61 -11.90
N HIS A 352 -9.23 9.19 -10.80
CA HIS A 352 -10.38 10.10 -10.83
C HIS A 352 -10.10 11.41 -11.59
N THR A 353 -8.84 11.84 -11.64
CA THR A 353 -8.44 13.01 -12.44
C THR A 353 -8.55 12.74 -13.95
N PHE A 354 -8.38 11.48 -14.39
CA PHE A 354 -8.58 11.10 -15.77
C PHE A 354 -10.06 10.73 -16.02
N SER A 355 -10.69 11.38 -17.00
CA SER A 355 -12.05 11.05 -17.44
C SER A 355 -12.07 9.73 -18.22
N THR A 356 -11.96 8.62 -17.50
CA THR A 356 -12.24 7.29 -18.04
C THR A 356 -13.71 6.96 -17.77
N ASN A 357 -14.42 6.40 -18.75
CA ASN A 357 -15.80 5.94 -18.55
C ASN A 357 -15.86 4.62 -17.74
N TRP A 358 -14.82 4.30 -16.97
CA TRP A 358 -14.70 3.11 -16.14
C TRP A 358 -15.01 3.48 -14.70
N LYS A 359 -15.87 2.72 -14.05
CA LYS A 359 -16.13 2.87 -12.62
C LYS A 359 -15.03 2.15 -11.85
N LEU A 360 -14.26 2.90 -11.06
CA LEU A 360 -13.27 2.34 -10.15
C LEU A 360 -13.91 2.14 -8.76
N SER A 361 -13.85 0.91 -8.26
CA SER A 361 -14.24 0.56 -6.90
C SER A 361 -13.07 -0.08 -6.15
N ARG A 362 -13.11 0.04 -4.82
CA ARG A 362 -12.06 -0.43 -3.92
C ARG A 362 -12.51 -1.66 -3.15
N GLU A 363 -11.54 -2.46 -2.74
CA GLU A 363 -11.74 -3.66 -1.90
C GLU A 363 -12.95 -4.47 -2.37
N PRO A 364 -12.96 -4.91 -3.65
CA PRO A 364 -14.08 -5.64 -4.20
C PRO A 364 -14.29 -6.97 -3.46
N ASP A 365 -15.47 -7.54 -3.64
CA ASP A 365 -15.80 -8.82 -3.03
C ASP A 365 -14.77 -9.91 -3.41
N PRO A 366 -14.35 -10.73 -2.43
CA PRO A 366 -13.38 -11.79 -2.66
C PRO A 366 -13.80 -12.80 -3.72
N LEU A 367 -12.84 -13.17 -4.57
CA LEU A 367 -12.98 -14.17 -5.60
C LEU A 367 -12.62 -15.56 -5.05
N ILE A 368 -13.47 -16.53 -5.32
CA ILE A 368 -13.17 -17.95 -5.07
C ILE A 368 -12.56 -18.53 -6.35
N LEU A 369 -11.32 -19.01 -6.24
CA LEU A 369 -10.63 -19.71 -7.31
C LEU A 369 -11.09 -21.16 -7.42
N SER A 370 -10.80 -21.82 -8.54
CA SER A 370 -11.21 -23.21 -8.78
C SER A 370 -10.61 -24.22 -7.78
N ASP A 371 -9.49 -23.87 -7.16
CA ASP A 371 -8.84 -24.65 -6.11
C ASP A 371 -9.42 -24.40 -4.70
N GLY A 372 -10.51 -23.63 -4.58
CA GLY A 372 -11.15 -23.28 -3.33
C GLY A 372 -10.44 -22.20 -2.52
N LYS A 373 -9.36 -21.60 -3.05
CA LYS A 373 -8.66 -20.49 -2.38
C LYS A 373 -9.37 -19.17 -2.63
N ALA A 374 -9.30 -18.28 -1.64
CA ALA A 374 -9.81 -16.94 -1.77
C ALA A 374 -8.73 -16.00 -2.36
N PHE A 375 -9.16 -15.05 -3.19
CA PHE A 375 -8.32 -14.01 -3.74
C PHE A 375 -9.03 -12.65 -3.61
N ILE A 376 -8.31 -11.65 -3.10
CA ILE A 376 -8.90 -10.36 -2.71
C ILE A 376 -8.12 -9.23 -3.38
N PRO A 377 -8.55 -8.80 -4.57
CA PRO A 377 -7.96 -7.67 -5.29
C PRO A 377 -8.03 -6.36 -4.51
N ASP A 378 -7.25 -5.35 -4.92
CA ASP A 378 -7.27 -4.02 -4.30
C ASP A 378 -8.33 -3.11 -4.94
N PHE A 379 -8.48 -3.23 -6.26
CA PHE A 379 -9.40 -2.44 -7.05
C PHE A 379 -10.18 -3.30 -8.05
N LEU A 380 -11.32 -2.77 -8.48
CA LEU A 380 -12.14 -3.29 -9.57
C LEU A 380 -12.52 -2.15 -10.51
N PHE A 381 -12.17 -2.29 -11.79
CA PHE A 381 -12.70 -1.48 -12.89
C PHE A 381 -13.95 -2.16 -13.45
N GLU A 382 -15.04 -1.41 -13.59
CA GLU A 382 -16.30 -1.92 -14.12
C GLU A 382 -16.83 -1.02 -15.24
N LYS A 383 -17.25 -1.63 -16.36
CA LYS A 383 -17.89 -0.93 -17.48
C LYS A 383 -18.74 -1.90 -18.31
N CYS A 384 -20.01 -1.55 -18.55
CA CYS A 384 -20.94 -2.34 -19.38
C CYS A 384 -21.00 -3.84 -18.98
N GLY A 385 -20.94 -4.15 -17.69
CA GLY A 385 -20.94 -5.52 -17.15
C GLY A 385 -19.57 -6.22 -17.14
N VAL A 386 -18.57 -5.70 -17.85
CA VAL A 386 -17.20 -6.21 -17.83
C VAL A 386 -16.48 -5.76 -16.56
N LYS A 387 -15.79 -6.71 -15.91
CA LYS A 387 -15.10 -6.48 -14.63
C LYS A 387 -13.61 -6.79 -14.75
N VAL A 388 -12.77 -5.81 -14.49
CA VAL A 388 -11.31 -5.97 -14.50
C VAL A 388 -10.78 -5.74 -13.10
N TYR A 389 -10.30 -6.80 -12.46
CA TYR A 389 -9.69 -6.73 -11.15
C TYR A 389 -8.26 -6.19 -11.25
N PHE A 390 -7.82 -5.46 -10.23
CA PHE A 390 -6.48 -4.91 -10.17
C PHE A 390 -5.84 -5.14 -8.80
N GLU A 391 -4.68 -5.78 -8.82
CA GLU A 391 -3.87 -6.11 -7.65
C GLU A 391 -2.57 -5.31 -7.69
N ILE A 392 -2.27 -4.62 -6.59
CA ILE A 392 -1.00 -3.95 -6.33
C ILE A 392 -0.18 -4.84 -5.40
N VAL A 393 0.95 -5.31 -5.91
CA VAL A 393 1.86 -6.18 -5.19
C VAL A 393 3.00 -5.38 -4.60
N GLY A 394 3.05 -5.35 -3.26
CA GLY A 394 4.11 -4.77 -2.45
C GLY A 394 5.40 -5.59 -2.50
N PHE A 395 5.73 -6.31 -1.42
CA PHE A 395 6.86 -7.26 -1.44
C PHE A 395 6.53 -8.48 -2.28
N TRP A 396 7.48 -8.98 -3.06
CA TRP A 396 7.28 -10.19 -3.86
C TRP A 396 8.56 -10.94 -4.17
N THR A 397 8.46 -12.26 -4.24
CA THR A 397 9.45 -13.13 -4.90
C THR A 397 8.97 -13.58 -6.27
N ARG A 398 9.89 -14.15 -7.07
CA ARG A 398 9.56 -14.70 -8.39
C ARG A 398 8.44 -15.74 -8.30
N ASP A 399 8.54 -16.65 -7.35
CA ASP A 399 7.54 -17.70 -7.15
C ASP A 399 6.21 -17.15 -6.65
N TYR A 400 6.24 -16.16 -5.75
CA TYR A 400 5.02 -15.47 -5.30
C TYR A 400 4.27 -14.82 -6.47
N LEU A 401 4.97 -14.04 -7.31
CA LEU A 401 4.35 -13.36 -8.44
C LEU A 401 3.86 -14.37 -9.48
N LYS A 402 4.62 -15.45 -9.75
CA LYS A 402 4.19 -16.53 -10.65
C LYS A 402 2.88 -17.18 -10.18
N ARG A 403 2.75 -17.47 -8.89
CA ARG A 403 1.50 -18.01 -8.30
C ARG A 403 0.34 -17.03 -8.44
N LYS A 404 0.57 -15.72 -8.31
CA LYS A 404 -0.46 -14.69 -8.54
C LYS A 404 -0.88 -14.61 -10.02
N LEU A 405 0.06 -14.71 -10.96
CA LEU A 405 -0.22 -14.73 -12.40
C LEU A 405 -1.00 -15.99 -12.84
N GLU A 406 -0.82 -17.12 -12.16
CA GLU A 406 -1.62 -18.32 -12.42
C GLU A 406 -3.12 -18.10 -12.14
N LYS A 407 -3.47 -17.19 -11.22
CA LYS A 407 -4.86 -16.81 -10.95
C LYS A 407 -5.54 -16.11 -12.14
N ILE A 408 -4.78 -15.38 -12.95
CA ILE A 408 -5.30 -14.76 -14.19
C ILE A 408 -5.81 -15.85 -15.14
N LYS A 409 -5.06 -16.96 -15.25
CA LYS A 409 -5.47 -18.10 -16.09
C LYS A 409 -6.74 -18.72 -15.55
N ASP A 410 -6.81 -18.96 -14.25
CA ASP A 410 -7.97 -19.58 -13.62
C ASP A 410 -9.25 -18.77 -13.85
N LEU A 411 -9.20 -17.45 -13.62
CA LEU A 411 -10.32 -16.53 -13.87
C LEU A 411 -10.75 -16.50 -15.34
N SER A 412 -9.78 -16.45 -16.27
CA SER A 412 -10.08 -16.41 -17.72
C SER A 412 -10.58 -17.74 -18.29
N THR A 413 -10.27 -18.88 -17.67
CA THR A 413 -10.74 -20.20 -18.14
C THR A 413 -12.07 -20.62 -17.55
N ASN A 414 -12.44 -20.13 -16.36
CA ASN A 414 -13.68 -20.51 -15.69
C ASN A 414 -14.81 -19.51 -15.96
N ILE A 415 -15.31 -19.50 -17.21
CA ILE A 415 -16.42 -18.65 -17.68
C ILE A 415 -17.68 -18.82 -16.81
N VAL A 416 -17.88 -19.99 -16.19
CA VAL A 416 -19.02 -20.29 -15.31
C VAL A 416 -18.95 -19.50 -13.99
N ILE A 417 -17.76 -19.20 -13.49
CA ILE A 417 -17.56 -18.55 -12.19
C ILE A 417 -17.60 -17.03 -12.33
N ALA A 418 -17.06 -16.49 -13.44
CA ALA A 418 -16.92 -15.05 -13.64
C ALA A 418 -16.84 -14.69 -15.14
N PRO A 419 -17.97 -14.62 -15.88
CA PRO A 419 -17.97 -14.22 -17.27
C PRO A 419 -17.46 -12.78 -17.42
N ASP A 420 -16.71 -12.53 -18.49
CA ASP A 420 -16.14 -11.22 -18.83
C ASP A 420 -15.31 -10.58 -17.70
N THR A 421 -14.54 -11.42 -17.00
CA THR A 421 -13.61 -10.98 -15.97
C THR A 421 -12.15 -11.12 -16.39
N ASP A 422 -11.34 -10.12 -16.03
CA ASP A 422 -9.90 -10.14 -16.25
C ASP A 422 -9.16 -9.62 -15.00
N LEU A 423 -7.85 -9.85 -14.94
CA LEU A 423 -7.02 -9.47 -13.81
C LEU A 423 -5.72 -8.80 -14.28
N LEU A 424 -5.50 -7.60 -13.76
CA LEU A 424 -4.31 -6.78 -13.93
C LEU A 424 -3.47 -6.84 -12.64
N ILE A 425 -2.15 -6.97 -12.76
CA ILE A 425 -1.24 -6.98 -11.62
C ILE A 425 -0.16 -5.92 -11.81
N ALA A 426 0.01 -5.03 -10.82
CA ALA A 426 1.13 -4.11 -10.73
C ALA A 426 2.10 -4.55 -9.63
N ALA A 427 3.38 -4.73 -9.93
CA ALA A 427 4.39 -5.18 -8.97
C ALA A 427 5.49 -4.14 -8.75
N ASN A 428 5.83 -3.88 -7.49
CA ASN A 428 6.84 -2.89 -7.12
C ASN A 428 8.26 -3.46 -7.29
N MET A 429 9.03 -2.95 -8.23
CA MET A 429 10.40 -3.41 -8.48
C MET A 429 11.37 -3.10 -7.34
N ASP A 430 11.09 -2.07 -6.53
CA ASP A 430 11.96 -1.70 -5.41
C ASP A 430 11.78 -2.64 -4.21
N ASN A 431 10.64 -3.33 -4.14
CA ASN A 431 10.31 -4.33 -3.12
C ASN A 431 10.45 -5.77 -3.65
N TYR A 432 11.05 -5.96 -4.82
CA TYR A 432 11.40 -7.30 -5.28
C TYR A 432 12.41 -7.94 -4.35
N ILE A 433 12.16 -9.20 -4.03
CA ILE A 433 13.05 -9.98 -3.21
C ILE A 433 13.56 -11.21 -3.95
N SER A 434 14.88 -11.22 -4.18
CA SER A 434 15.59 -12.28 -4.87
C SER A 434 15.83 -13.46 -3.95
N GLU A 435 15.53 -14.67 -4.43
CA GLU A 435 15.76 -15.93 -3.73
C GLU A 435 17.21 -16.42 -3.87
N ASN A 436 18.01 -15.87 -4.81
CA ASN A 436 19.40 -16.27 -5.08
C ASN A 436 20.39 -15.10 -5.22
N GLY A 437 19.98 -13.87 -4.88
CA GLY A 437 20.80 -12.66 -5.06
C GLY A 437 20.90 -12.13 -6.50
N GLU A 438 20.30 -12.84 -7.47
CA GLU A 438 20.18 -12.39 -8.85
C GLU A 438 19.29 -11.14 -8.98
N LYS A 439 19.64 -10.24 -9.91
CA LYS A 439 18.72 -9.20 -10.39
C LYS A 439 17.53 -9.88 -11.06
N ILE A 440 16.35 -9.25 -11.02
CA ILE A 440 15.14 -9.76 -11.69
C ILE A 440 15.46 -10.10 -13.14
N GLY A 441 15.55 -11.39 -13.44
CA GLY A 441 15.45 -11.88 -14.80
C GLY A 441 13.98 -11.81 -15.19
N ILE A 442 13.60 -10.81 -15.99
CA ILE A 442 12.32 -10.85 -16.73
C ILE A 442 12.46 -12.01 -17.71
N ASP A 443 11.96 -13.16 -17.32
CA ASP A 443 12.04 -14.39 -18.08
C ASP A 443 10.88 -14.48 -19.10
N SER A 444 10.82 -15.59 -19.82
CA SER A 444 9.75 -15.86 -20.79
C SER A 444 8.35 -15.87 -20.16
N ILE A 445 8.25 -16.17 -18.86
CA ILE A 445 6.98 -16.21 -18.15
C ILE A 445 6.44 -14.79 -18.01
N PHE A 446 7.24 -13.88 -17.43
CA PHE A 446 6.80 -12.50 -17.22
C PHE A 446 6.64 -11.74 -18.53
N SER A 447 7.52 -11.96 -19.52
CA SER A 447 7.44 -11.26 -20.80
C SER A 447 6.11 -11.48 -21.53
N LYS A 448 5.53 -12.68 -21.43
CA LYS A 448 4.20 -12.99 -21.98
C LYS A 448 3.09 -12.14 -21.36
N PHE A 449 3.08 -11.97 -20.04
CA PHE A 449 2.07 -11.18 -19.34
C PHE A 449 2.29 -9.67 -19.52
N ILE A 450 3.55 -9.23 -19.62
CA ILE A 450 3.90 -7.84 -19.93
C ILE A 450 3.48 -7.47 -21.36
N ALA A 451 3.70 -8.36 -22.33
CA ALA A 451 3.27 -8.15 -23.71
C ALA A 451 1.75 -8.01 -23.83
N LYS A 452 1.00 -8.78 -23.01
CA LYS A 452 -0.46 -8.65 -22.86
C LYS A 452 -0.90 -7.49 -21.94
N LYS A 453 0.05 -6.78 -21.34
CA LYS A 453 -0.14 -5.70 -20.35
C LYS A 453 -0.89 -6.11 -19.08
N GLN A 454 -1.01 -7.40 -18.81
CA GLN A 454 -1.60 -7.95 -17.58
C GLN A 454 -0.65 -7.86 -16.38
N LEU A 455 0.66 -7.72 -16.63
CA LEU A 455 1.67 -7.46 -15.62
C LEU A 455 2.37 -6.13 -15.90
N ILE A 456 2.38 -5.24 -14.90
CA ILE A 456 3.01 -3.93 -14.95
C ILE A 456 4.03 -3.82 -13.82
N PHE A 457 5.23 -3.34 -14.13
CA PHE A 457 6.24 -3.06 -13.12
C PHE A 457 6.30 -1.56 -12.84
N TYR A 458 6.44 -1.22 -11.56
CA TYR A 458 6.55 0.17 -11.11
C TYR A 458 7.69 0.36 -10.11
N LYS A 459 8.08 1.62 -9.88
CA LYS A 459 9.17 2.02 -8.98
C LYS A 459 8.77 3.28 -8.22
N LYS A 460 9.45 3.57 -7.12
CA LYS A 460 9.28 4.77 -6.27
C LYS A 460 7.83 4.99 -5.84
N ASP A 461 7.10 3.89 -5.64
CA ASP A 461 5.70 3.92 -5.23
C ASP A 461 4.78 4.68 -6.21
N GLU A 462 5.15 4.72 -7.49
CA GLU A 462 4.39 5.38 -8.56
C GLU A 462 3.99 4.40 -9.67
N ILE A 463 2.72 4.03 -9.71
CA ILE A 463 2.16 3.14 -10.73
C ILE A 463 2.06 3.88 -12.07
N PRO A 464 2.62 3.34 -13.16
CA PRO A 464 2.53 3.96 -14.48
C PRO A 464 1.11 3.83 -15.04
N PHE A 465 0.47 4.98 -15.26
CA PHE A 465 -0.91 5.04 -15.77
C PHE A 465 -1.04 4.66 -17.25
N GLY A 466 -0.06 5.03 -18.08
CA GLY A 466 -0.12 4.81 -19.53
C GLY A 466 -0.42 3.37 -19.94
N PRO A 467 0.30 2.35 -19.40
CA PRO A 467 0.02 0.94 -19.66
C PRO A 467 -1.39 0.50 -19.26
N ILE A 468 -1.89 0.98 -18.10
CA ILE A 468 -3.21 0.64 -17.57
C ILE A 468 -4.30 1.18 -18.49
N ILE A 469 -4.22 2.47 -18.85
CA ILE A 469 -5.17 3.09 -19.78
C ILE A 469 -5.12 2.42 -21.15
N LYS A 470 -3.93 2.06 -21.65
CA LYS A 470 -3.80 1.35 -22.93
C LYS A 470 -4.45 -0.04 -22.87
N TYR A 471 -4.37 -0.73 -21.74
CA TYR A 471 -5.01 -2.02 -21.53
C TYR A 471 -6.55 -1.89 -21.45
N LEU A 472 -7.07 -0.96 -20.64
CA LEU A 472 -8.50 -0.69 -20.57
C LEU A 472 -9.09 -0.26 -21.92
N LYS A 473 -8.34 0.51 -22.72
CA LYS A 473 -8.76 0.88 -24.09
C LYS A 473 -8.86 -0.31 -25.04
N GLU A 474 -8.00 -1.32 -24.91
CA GLU A 474 -8.11 -2.54 -25.71
C GLU A 474 -9.33 -3.37 -25.33
N ILE A 475 -9.72 -3.37 -24.05
CA ILE A 475 -10.96 -3.97 -23.59
C ILE A 475 -12.16 -3.16 -24.09
N ASP A 476 -12.10 -1.83 -24.03
CA ASP A 476 -13.14 -0.95 -24.57
C ASP A 476 -13.43 -1.23 -26.04
N SER A 477 -12.40 -1.43 -26.87
CA SER A 477 -12.58 -1.79 -28.27
C SER A 477 -13.32 -3.12 -28.44
N LYS A 478 -12.99 -4.14 -27.63
CA LYS A 478 -13.69 -5.44 -27.67
C LYS A 478 -15.15 -5.32 -27.23
N ILE A 479 -15.42 -4.59 -26.15
CA ILE A 479 -16.79 -4.30 -25.69
C ILE A 479 -17.59 -3.64 -26.81
N ILE A 480 -17.00 -2.65 -27.49
CA ILE A 480 -17.64 -1.97 -28.61
C ILE A 480 -17.96 -2.95 -29.73
N ASP A 481 -17.00 -3.82 -30.09
CA ASP A 481 -17.15 -4.80 -31.16
C ASP A 481 -18.26 -5.83 -30.85
N ASP A 482 -18.25 -6.40 -29.65
CA ASP A 482 -19.24 -7.40 -29.22
C ASP A 482 -20.66 -6.81 -29.17
N ILE A 483 -20.80 -5.59 -28.66
CA ILE A 483 -22.08 -4.87 -28.64
C ILE A 483 -22.52 -4.49 -30.05
N THR A 484 -21.61 -4.04 -30.92
CA THR A 484 -21.94 -3.74 -32.32
C THR A 484 -22.50 -4.96 -33.03
N VAL A 485 -21.91 -6.14 -32.85
CA VAL A 485 -22.43 -7.39 -33.44
C VAL A 485 -23.80 -7.73 -32.86
N LYS A 486 -23.96 -7.64 -31.53
CA LYS A 486 -25.21 -8.00 -30.85
C LYS A 486 -26.38 -7.08 -31.20
N PHE A 487 -26.14 -5.80 -31.40
CA PHE A 487 -27.16 -4.77 -31.64
C PHE A 487 -27.19 -4.28 -33.10
N GLN A 488 -26.49 -4.94 -34.02
CA GLN A 488 -26.32 -4.49 -35.40
C GLN A 488 -27.65 -4.18 -36.08
N ASP A 489 -28.62 -5.10 -36.00
CA ASP A 489 -29.92 -4.95 -36.64
C ASP A 489 -30.76 -3.85 -35.99
N THR A 490 -30.68 -3.71 -34.66
CA THR A 490 -31.40 -2.67 -33.91
C THR A 490 -30.89 -1.27 -34.27
N ILE A 491 -29.56 -1.09 -34.30
CA ILE A 491 -28.93 0.18 -34.66
C ILE A 491 -29.24 0.51 -36.12
N THR A 492 -29.15 -0.48 -37.02
CA THR A 492 -29.44 -0.30 -38.46
C THR A 492 -30.89 0.14 -38.68
N GLY A 493 -31.86 -0.52 -38.05
CA GLY A 493 -33.29 -0.17 -38.20
C GLY A 493 -33.68 1.17 -37.57
N GLU A 494 -32.94 1.70 -36.60
CA GLU A 494 -33.13 3.08 -36.10
C GLU A 494 -32.50 4.11 -37.04
N ILE A 495 -31.34 3.81 -37.61
CA ILE A 495 -30.73 4.66 -38.64
C ILE A 495 -31.64 4.75 -39.87
N GLU A 496 -32.21 3.64 -40.34
CA GLU A 496 -33.18 3.61 -41.42
C GLU A 496 -34.38 4.53 -41.14
N ARG A 497 -34.98 4.43 -39.96
CA ARG A 497 -36.09 5.30 -39.55
C ARG A 497 -35.72 6.78 -39.54
N ILE A 498 -34.50 7.11 -39.13
CA ILE A 498 -34.00 8.49 -39.16
C ILE A 498 -33.78 8.97 -40.59
N LEU A 499 -33.33 8.10 -41.50
CA LEU A 499 -33.14 8.44 -42.91
C LEU A 499 -34.47 8.60 -43.66
N GLU A 500 -35.50 7.84 -43.29
CA GLU A 500 -36.86 7.97 -43.84
C GLU A 500 -37.54 9.27 -43.36
N ASP A 501 -37.23 9.71 -42.14
CA ASP A 501 -37.72 10.96 -41.59
C ASP A 501 -36.91 12.16 -42.11
N ASN A 502 -37.30 12.65 -43.29
CA ASN A 502 -36.71 13.80 -44.01
C ASN A 502 -36.66 15.14 -43.23
N GLN A 503 -37.12 15.19 -41.98
CA GLN A 503 -37.07 16.40 -41.14
C GLN A 503 -35.68 16.62 -40.50
N HIS A 504 -34.91 15.56 -40.25
CA HIS A 504 -33.69 15.65 -39.45
C HIS A 504 -32.43 15.90 -40.29
N LYS A 505 -32.10 17.19 -40.49
CA LYS A 505 -30.88 17.59 -41.22
C LYS A 505 -29.58 17.48 -40.40
N VAL A 506 -29.69 17.33 -39.08
CA VAL A 506 -28.59 17.06 -38.15
C VAL A 506 -29.10 16.03 -37.15
N VAL A 507 -28.41 14.90 -37.03
CA VAL A 507 -28.80 13.78 -36.17
C VAL A 507 -27.77 13.64 -35.05
N PHE A 508 -28.25 13.56 -33.80
CA PHE A 508 -27.39 13.33 -32.65
C PHE A 508 -27.35 11.85 -32.30
N LEU A 509 -26.26 11.17 -32.66
CA LEU A 509 -26.14 9.71 -32.54
C LEU A 509 -26.09 9.24 -31.08
N LYS A 510 -25.72 10.11 -30.15
CA LYS A 510 -25.74 9.81 -28.72
C LYS A 510 -27.14 9.46 -28.20
N GLN A 511 -28.20 9.99 -28.82
CA GLN A 511 -29.58 9.65 -28.44
C GLN A 511 -29.90 8.17 -28.71
N ILE A 512 -29.38 7.60 -29.81
CA ILE A 512 -29.51 6.17 -30.11
C ILE A 512 -28.76 5.35 -29.05
N ALA A 513 -27.54 5.78 -28.71
CA ALA A 513 -26.73 5.13 -27.69
C ALA A 513 -27.43 5.12 -26.31
N GLU A 514 -27.98 6.27 -25.89
CA GLU A 514 -28.73 6.42 -24.63
C GLU A 514 -30.04 5.64 -24.62
N LYS A 515 -30.76 5.56 -25.74
CA LYS A 515 -32.04 4.83 -25.87
C LYS A 515 -31.88 3.33 -25.64
N TYR A 516 -30.76 2.75 -26.04
CA TYR A 516 -30.49 1.31 -25.92
C TYR A 516 -29.46 0.96 -24.84
N ASP A 517 -28.99 1.95 -24.08
CA ASP A 517 -27.94 1.82 -23.07
C ASP A 517 -26.66 1.13 -23.62
N ILE A 518 -26.24 1.54 -24.82
CA ILE A 518 -25.05 1.01 -25.49
C ILE A 518 -23.96 2.09 -25.64
N PRO A 519 -22.67 1.72 -25.75
CA PRO A 519 -21.62 2.69 -26.01
C PRO A 519 -21.81 3.42 -27.34
N ILE A 520 -21.65 4.75 -27.34
CA ILE A 520 -21.69 5.57 -28.58
C ILE A 520 -20.70 5.08 -29.64
N GLY A 521 -19.56 4.53 -29.22
CA GLY A 521 -18.60 3.91 -30.12
C GLY A 521 -19.18 2.80 -30.98
N SER A 522 -20.14 2.02 -30.46
CA SER A 522 -20.80 0.94 -31.20
C SER A 522 -21.73 1.46 -32.29
N VAL A 523 -22.46 2.55 -32.00
CA VAL A 523 -23.30 3.24 -33.00
C VAL A 523 -22.42 3.85 -34.09
N LEU A 524 -21.38 4.59 -33.70
CA LEU A 524 -20.43 5.20 -34.64
C LEU A 524 -19.75 4.17 -35.53
N LYS A 525 -19.35 3.03 -34.97
CA LYS A 525 -18.76 1.91 -35.72
C LYS A 525 -19.77 1.35 -36.73
N THR A 526 -21.00 1.09 -36.30
CA THR A 526 -22.07 0.59 -37.20
C THR A 526 -22.31 1.54 -38.37
N VAL A 527 -22.38 2.86 -38.12
CA VAL A 527 -22.54 3.86 -39.19
C VAL A 527 -21.36 3.82 -40.17
N ARG A 528 -20.12 3.71 -39.68
CA ARG A 528 -18.93 3.62 -40.54
C ARG A 528 -18.90 2.33 -41.36
N ASP A 529 -19.23 1.21 -40.73
CA ASP A 529 -19.29 -0.09 -41.39
C ASP A 529 -20.37 -0.08 -42.47
N LEU A 530 -21.52 0.56 -42.23
CA LEU A 530 -22.55 0.77 -43.23
C LEU A 530 -22.09 1.70 -44.36
N GLN A 531 -21.36 2.79 -44.09
CA GLN A 531 -20.85 3.68 -45.14
C GLN A 531 -19.76 3.04 -46.03
N THR A 532 -19.08 2.00 -45.54
CA THR A 532 -17.93 1.38 -46.24
C THR A 532 -18.26 0.04 -46.91
N ASN A 533 -19.32 -0.64 -46.49
CA ASN A 533 -19.73 -1.94 -47.04
C ASN A 533 -20.60 -1.80 -48.30
N ASN A 534 -20.11 -2.31 -49.43
CA ASN A 534 -20.84 -2.42 -50.71
C ASN A 534 -21.70 -3.70 -50.80
N GLU A 535 -22.43 -4.06 -49.74
CA GLU A 535 -23.37 -5.18 -49.82
C GLU A 535 -24.67 -4.76 -50.54
N ARG A 536 -25.04 -5.47 -51.61
CA ARG A 536 -26.25 -5.22 -52.41
C ARG A 536 -27.56 -5.19 -51.60
N SER A 537 -27.61 -5.87 -50.45
CA SER A 537 -28.79 -5.91 -49.57
C SER A 537 -29.01 -4.62 -48.78
N LYS A 538 -27.99 -3.76 -48.64
CA LYS A 538 -28.04 -2.51 -47.85
C LYS A 538 -27.85 -1.26 -48.70
N GLU A 539 -27.91 -1.40 -50.03
CA GLU A 539 -27.57 -0.37 -51.01
C GLU A 539 -28.35 0.95 -50.81
N VAL A 540 -29.64 0.85 -50.43
CA VAL A 540 -30.52 1.98 -50.13
C VAL A 540 -30.04 2.77 -48.90
N ILE A 541 -29.60 2.09 -47.85
CA ILE A 541 -29.11 2.69 -46.61
C ILE A 541 -27.76 3.34 -46.84
N THR A 542 -26.84 2.67 -47.55
CA THR A 542 -25.55 3.24 -47.96
C THR A 542 -25.74 4.54 -48.75
N ASN A 543 -26.67 4.55 -49.71
CA ASN A 543 -26.95 5.74 -50.51
C ASN A 543 -27.55 6.87 -49.68
N GLY A 544 -28.44 6.55 -48.72
CA GLY A 544 -28.97 7.51 -47.75
C GLY A 544 -27.89 8.07 -46.83
N LEU A 545 -27.01 7.22 -46.29
CA LEU A 545 -25.91 7.60 -45.40
C LEU A 545 -24.79 8.37 -46.10
N ASN A 546 -24.58 8.14 -47.40
CA ASN A 546 -23.63 8.91 -48.21
C ASN A 546 -24.05 10.38 -48.35
N ASN A 547 -25.34 10.71 -48.12
CA ASN A 547 -25.82 12.08 -48.06
C ASN A 547 -25.56 12.75 -46.69
N PHE A 548 -24.85 12.09 -45.77
CA PHE A 548 -24.49 12.62 -44.46
C PHE A 548 -22.98 12.55 -44.20
N ILE A 549 -22.45 13.58 -43.57
CA ILE A 549 -21.08 13.62 -43.05
C ILE A 549 -21.13 13.26 -41.57
N LEU A 550 -20.43 12.18 -41.19
CA LEU A 550 -20.23 11.81 -39.80
C LEU A 550 -19.15 12.71 -39.17
N VAL A 551 -19.51 13.47 -38.14
CA VAL A 551 -18.61 14.38 -37.42
C VAL A 551 -18.79 14.19 -35.92
N ASP A 552 -17.76 13.67 -35.27
CA ASP A 552 -17.81 13.28 -33.86
C ASP A 552 -19.04 12.42 -33.53
N ASN A 553 -19.98 12.92 -32.72
CA ASN A 553 -21.22 12.24 -32.34
C ASN A 553 -22.44 12.61 -33.21
N TYR A 554 -22.24 13.33 -34.31
CA TYR A 554 -23.31 13.86 -35.16
C TYR A 554 -23.22 13.37 -36.60
N MET A 555 -24.37 13.22 -37.24
CA MET A 555 -24.48 13.14 -38.70
C MET A 555 -25.10 14.42 -39.24
N VAL A 556 -24.39 15.11 -40.14
CA VAL A 556 -24.83 16.37 -40.75
C VAL A 556 -25.12 16.13 -42.23
N SER A 557 -26.33 16.46 -42.68
CA SER A 557 -26.74 16.30 -44.08
C SER A 557 -25.91 17.19 -45.02
N ILE A 558 -25.43 16.61 -46.11
CA ILE A 558 -24.69 17.30 -47.18
C ILE A 558 -25.57 18.39 -47.82
N ASP A 559 -26.88 18.18 -47.96
CA ASP A 559 -27.80 19.19 -48.51
C ASP A 559 -27.89 20.43 -47.61
N LYS A 560 -27.83 20.24 -46.29
CA LYS A 560 -27.78 21.36 -45.34
C LYS A 560 -26.46 22.10 -45.46
N ILE A 561 -25.34 21.39 -45.59
CA ILE A 561 -24.02 21.99 -45.79
C ILE A 561 -23.97 22.79 -47.10
N ASN A 562 -24.46 22.22 -48.20
CA ASN A 562 -24.50 22.87 -49.52
C ASN A 562 -25.32 24.17 -49.52
N LYS A 563 -26.38 24.26 -48.70
CA LYS A 563 -27.14 25.50 -48.53
C LYS A 563 -26.38 26.57 -47.74
N LEU A 564 -25.48 26.18 -46.85
CA LEU A 564 -24.72 27.08 -45.98
C LEU A 564 -23.38 27.51 -46.60
N LEU A 565 -22.83 26.70 -47.50
CA LEU A 565 -21.54 26.93 -48.17
C LEU A 565 -21.39 28.34 -48.81
N PRO A 566 -22.37 28.87 -49.57
CA PRO A 566 -22.23 30.16 -50.24
C PRO A 566 -22.08 31.37 -49.29
N GLU A 567 -22.69 31.30 -48.10
CA GLU A 567 -22.55 32.33 -47.07
C GLU A 567 -21.30 32.08 -46.22
N LEU A 568 -20.93 30.83 -45.99
CA LEU A 568 -19.71 30.46 -45.29
C LEU A 568 -18.44 30.87 -46.07
N ASP A 569 -18.48 30.81 -47.40
CA ASP A 569 -17.41 31.27 -48.30
C ASP A 569 -17.07 32.76 -48.15
N LYS A 570 -17.99 33.57 -47.60
CA LYS A 570 -17.80 35.01 -47.39
C LYS A 570 -17.16 35.33 -46.03
N ILE A 571 -17.03 34.34 -45.16
CA ILE A 571 -16.56 34.50 -43.79
C ILE A 571 -15.08 34.13 -43.70
N ASN A 572 -14.27 35.03 -43.14
CA ASN A 572 -12.81 34.83 -43.03
C ASN A 572 -12.35 34.56 -41.58
N LYS A 573 -13.16 34.91 -40.57
CA LYS A 573 -12.84 34.68 -39.16
C LYS A 573 -13.50 33.39 -38.67
N PHE A 574 -12.76 32.59 -37.90
CA PHE A 574 -13.25 31.33 -37.36
C PHE A 574 -14.43 31.53 -36.40
N GLN A 575 -14.38 32.56 -35.55
CA GLN A 575 -15.46 32.87 -34.59
C GLN A 575 -16.78 33.24 -35.27
N ASP A 576 -16.71 33.99 -36.38
CA ASP A 576 -17.90 34.36 -37.16
C ASP A 576 -18.50 33.14 -37.86
N ALA A 577 -17.65 32.21 -38.31
CA ALA A 577 -18.07 30.95 -38.90
C ALA A 577 -18.71 30.01 -37.86
N LEU A 578 -18.15 29.92 -36.66
CA LEU A 578 -18.73 29.22 -35.52
C LEU A 578 -20.14 29.74 -35.22
N ASN A 579 -20.28 31.05 -34.99
CA ASN A 579 -21.55 31.69 -34.69
C ASN A 579 -22.59 31.47 -35.81
N PHE A 580 -22.16 31.57 -37.08
CA PHE A 580 -23.02 31.33 -38.24
C PHE A 580 -23.54 29.89 -38.28
N LEU A 581 -22.67 28.88 -38.09
CA LEU A 581 -23.05 27.47 -38.12
C LEU A 581 -23.95 27.11 -36.92
N ILE A 582 -23.66 27.64 -35.72
CA ILE A 582 -24.51 27.51 -34.52
C ILE A 582 -25.91 28.06 -34.79
N LYS A 583 -26.01 29.28 -35.34
CA LYS A 583 -27.29 29.92 -35.69
C LYS A 583 -28.12 29.11 -36.69
N ASN A 584 -27.46 28.31 -37.53
CA ASN A 584 -28.09 27.43 -38.49
C ASN A 584 -28.33 26.00 -37.95
N GLY A 585 -28.21 25.81 -36.63
CA GLY A 585 -28.51 24.56 -35.95
C GLY A 585 -27.49 23.46 -36.19
N ILE A 586 -26.19 23.83 -36.29
CA ILE A 586 -25.06 22.90 -36.21
C ILE A 586 -24.42 23.05 -34.82
N PRO A 587 -24.32 21.98 -34.02
CA PRO A 587 -23.77 22.03 -32.66
C PRO A 587 -22.32 22.51 -32.62
N GLU A 588 -21.97 23.33 -31.63
CA GLU A 588 -20.61 23.90 -31.49
C GLU A 588 -19.52 22.83 -31.47
N GLU A 589 -19.76 21.74 -30.75
CA GLU A 589 -18.85 20.61 -30.55
C GLU A 589 -18.37 19.96 -31.85
N CYS A 590 -19.19 20.00 -32.92
CA CYS A 590 -18.85 19.36 -34.19
C CYS A 590 -18.23 20.32 -35.23
N ILE A 591 -18.32 21.64 -35.04
CA ILE A 591 -17.93 22.61 -36.08
C ILE A 591 -16.44 22.55 -36.40
N THR A 592 -15.58 22.45 -35.39
CA THR A 592 -14.12 22.40 -35.57
C THR A 592 -13.68 21.20 -36.41
N LEU A 593 -14.39 20.06 -36.31
CA LEU A 593 -14.14 18.86 -37.10
C LEU A 593 -14.89 18.86 -38.45
N LEU A 594 -15.99 19.60 -38.54
CA LEU A 594 -16.79 19.72 -39.76
C LEU A 594 -16.11 20.62 -40.79
N ILE A 595 -15.57 21.77 -40.39
CA ILE A 595 -14.96 22.78 -41.29
C ILE A 595 -13.88 22.18 -42.23
N PRO A 596 -12.93 21.37 -41.74
CA PRO A 596 -11.99 20.64 -42.59
C PRO A 596 -12.66 19.70 -43.60
N LYS A 597 -13.72 19.00 -43.21
CA LYS A 597 -14.42 18.03 -44.07
C LYS A 597 -15.23 18.68 -45.19
N ILE A 598 -15.66 19.93 -45.00
CA ILE A 598 -16.40 20.70 -46.01
C ILE A 598 -15.49 21.55 -46.91
N GLY A 599 -14.17 21.40 -46.79
CA GLY A 599 -13.17 21.98 -47.70
C GLY A 599 -12.57 23.31 -47.26
N PHE A 600 -12.59 23.62 -45.96
CA PHE A 600 -11.96 24.81 -45.38
C PHE A 600 -10.82 24.42 -44.43
N GLU A 601 -9.75 25.20 -44.39
CA GLU A 601 -8.65 25.05 -43.44
C GLU A 601 -8.77 26.08 -42.33
N ILE A 602 -8.53 25.65 -41.08
CA ILE A 602 -8.52 26.53 -39.91
C ILE A 602 -7.07 26.93 -39.64
N ILE A 603 -6.78 28.24 -39.74
CA ILE A 603 -5.45 28.80 -39.52
C ILE A 603 -5.41 29.42 -38.12
N TRP A 604 -4.61 28.82 -37.23
CA TRP A 604 -4.44 29.27 -35.86
C TRP A 604 -3.31 30.31 -35.78
N ASN A 605 -3.66 31.58 -35.55
CA ASN A 605 -2.68 32.67 -35.41
C ASN A 605 -2.29 32.95 -33.94
N GLY A 606 -2.51 31.99 -33.04
CA GLY A 606 -2.23 32.11 -31.60
C GLY A 606 -2.95 31.04 -30.76
N ILE A 607 -2.80 31.11 -29.44
CA ILE A 607 -3.49 30.23 -28.47
C ILE A 607 -4.97 30.62 -28.31
N ASP A 608 -5.29 31.90 -28.51
CA ASP A 608 -6.66 32.42 -28.47
C ASP A 608 -7.40 32.10 -29.78
N SER A 609 -8.54 31.41 -29.67
CA SER A 609 -9.40 31.03 -30.79
C SER A 609 -9.98 32.23 -31.54
N ASN A 610 -10.05 33.40 -30.91
CA ASN A 610 -10.52 34.63 -31.57
C ASN A 610 -9.60 35.12 -32.69
N ASN A 611 -8.33 34.71 -32.66
CA ASN A 611 -7.34 35.07 -33.68
C ASN A 611 -7.30 34.07 -34.84
N ALA A 612 -8.09 33.00 -34.79
CA ALA A 612 -8.13 32.00 -35.84
C ALA A 612 -8.95 32.48 -37.06
N SER A 613 -8.46 32.16 -38.25
CA SER A 613 -9.14 32.43 -39.52
C SER A 613 -9.49 31.15 -40.25
N ILE A 614 -10.44 31.22 -41.17
CA ILE A 614 -10.80 30.12 -42.07
C ILE A 614 -10.49 30.50 -43.52
N GLN A 615 -9.97 29.56 -44.29
CA GLN A 615 -9.70 29.74 -45.72
C GLN A 615 -10.14 28.51 -46.50
N ARG A 616 -10.67 28.71 -47.72
CA ARG A 616 -11.06 27.57 -48.56
C ARG A 616 -9.81 26.84 -49.07
N GLN A 617 -9.79 25.52 -48.94
CA GLN A 617 -8.70 24.72 -49.47
C GLN A 617 -8.69 24.84 -51.00
N VAL A 618 -7.61 25.37 -51.55
CA VAL A 618 -7.37 25.35 -53.00
C VAL A 618 -7.12 23.90 -53.38
N LYS A 619 -8.04 23.29 -54.14
CA LYS A 619 -7.79 21.97 -54.73
C LYS A 619 -6.50 22.06 -55.56
N LYS A 620 -5.40 21.46 -55.10
CA LYS A 620 -4.30 21.09 -55.99
C LYS A 620 -4.89 20.11 -57.02
N GLN A 621 -4.98 20.53 -58.28
CA GLN A 621 -5.17 19.58 -59.37
C GLN A 621 -3.90 18.73 -59.44
N SER A 622 -4.09 17.41 -59.23
CA SER A 622 -3.15 16.28 -59.27
C SER A 622 -1.93 16.34 -58.35
#